data_AF-A0A967Z5V6-F1
#
_entry.id   AF-A0A967Z5V6-F1
#
_cell.length_a   1.000
_cell.length_b   1.000
_cell.length_c   1.000
_cell.angle_alpha   90.00
_cell.angle_beta   90.00
_cell.angle_gamma   90.00
#
_symmetry.space_group_name_H-M   'P 1'
#
loop_
_entity.id
_entity.type
_entity.pdbx_description
1 polymer ?
#
loop_
_entity_poly.entity_id
_entity_poly.type
_entity_poly.pdbx_seq_one_letter_code
_entity_poly.pdbx_strand_id
1 'polypeptide(L)'
;EPVASSAAQSPSERPAPALCAADPAWIEAGRTATLEPPEPAPPLDLIGRLRAQFALEPHHDPAVERELAWYARHPQYLGRVFTRAERYLYHIAADLEDRGMPLELALLPVVESAFDPFAYSHGRAAGLWQIIPGTGRR
;
A
#
# COMPACT_ATOMS: atom_id res chain seq x y z
N GLU A 1 -51.15 29.54 -31.22
CA GLU A 1 -51.14 30.24 -32.52
C GLU A 1 -51.48 31.71 -32.25
N PRO A 2 -50.65 32.69 -32.65
CA PRO A 2 -50.21 32.84 -34.04
C PRO A 2 -48.69 32.89 -34.28
N VAL A 3 -48.38 32.95 -35.57
CA VAL A 3 -47.15 32.65 -36.31
C VAL A 3 -46.28 33.90 -36.58
N ALA A 4 -44.99 33.64 -36.85
CA ALA A 4 -44.01 34.37 -37.69
C ALA A 4 -42.76 34.83 -36.89
N SER A 5 -41.63 34.12 -36.99
CA SER A 5 -40.63 34.14 -38.08
C SER A 5 -39.79 35.42 -38.11
N SER A 6 -38.52 35.32 -37.72
CA SER A 6 -37.47 36.20 -38.24
C SER A 6 -36.06 35.63 -38.05
N ALA A 7 -35.39 35.49 -39.19
CA ALA A 7 -33.95 35.57 -39.46
C ALA A 7 -33.01 34.57 -38.76
N ALA A 8 -32.74 33.48 -39.49
CA ALA A 8 -31.49 32.73 -39.38
C ALA A 8 -30.31 33.64 -39.76
N GLN A 9 -29.36 33.80 -38.84
CA GLN A 9 -28.04 34.35 -39.11
C GLN A 9 -27.06 33.18 -39.19
N SER A 10 -26.48 32.98 -40.37
CA SER A 10 -25.47 31.96 -40.63
C SER A 10 -24.23 32.20 -39.75
N PRO A 11 -23.68 31.17 -39.09
CA PRO A 11 -22.40 31.31 -38.41
C PRO A 11 -21.27 31.36 -39.44
N SER A 12 -20.47 32.42 -39.36
CA SER A 12 -19.25 32.66 -40.13
C SER A 12 -18.26 31.49 -39.96
N GLU A 13 -17.93 30.82 -41.06
CA GLU A 13 -16.99 29.70 -41.09
C GLU A 13 -15.56 30.24 -40.95
N ARG A 14 -14.84 29.82 -39.90
CA ARG A 14 -13.40 30.11 -39.74
C ARG A 14 -12.61 29.14 -40.63
N PRO A 15 -11.57 29.58 -41.35
CA PRO A 15 -10.74 28.67 -42.12
C PRO A 15 -9.96 27.74 -41.18
N ALA A 16 -9.95 26.44 -41.49
CA ALA A 16 -9.15 25.45 -40.80
C ALA A 16 -7.63 25.75 -40.96
N PRO A 17 -6.80 25.53 -39.93
CA PRO A 17 -5.37 25.69 -40.07
C PRO A 17 -4.84 24.63 -41.04
N ALA A 18 -4.00 25.06 -42.00
CA ALA A 18 -3.28 24.16 -42.89
C ALA A 18 -2.40 23.24 -42.03
N LEU A 19 -2.71 21.94 -42.02
CA LEU A 19 -1.77 20.94 -41.52
C LEU A 19 -0.53 20.96 -42.43
N CYS A 20 0.59 21.44 -41.91
CA CYS A 20 1.89 21.20 -42.50
C CYS A 20 2.05 19.68 -42.68
N ALA A 21 2.30 19.24 -43.92
CA ALA A 21 2.57 17.85 -44.23
C ALA A 21 3.79 17.39 -43.41
N ALA A 22 3.59 16.35 -42.59
CA ALA A 22 4.67 15.75 -41.82
C ALA A 22 5.64 15.02 -42.75
N ASP A 23 6.94 15.26 -42.56
CA ASP A 23 8.04 14.59 -43.24
C ASP A 23 7.93 13.06 -43.01
N PRO A 24 7.95 12.18 -44.04
CA PRO A 24 7.71 10.74 -43.86
C PRO A 24 8.88 10.00 -43.19
N ALA A 25 9.96 10.71 -42.84
CA ALA A 25 11.18 10.13 -42.27
C ALA A 25 11.01 9.48 -40.88
N TRP A 26 9.93 9.75 -40.14
CA TRP A 26 9.64 9.05 -38.88
C TRP A 26 9.06 7.65 -39.08
N ILE A 27 8.64 7.29 -40.31
CA ILE A 27 8.05 5.97 -40.60
C ILE A 27 9.14 4.89 -40.74
N GLU A 28 10.42 5.24 -40.97
CA GLU A 28 11.49 4.25 -41.16
C GLU A 28 12.41 4.05 -39.94
N ALA A 29 12.46 4.99 -38.98
CA ALA A 29 13.44 4.98 -37.90
C ALA A 29 13.03 4.26 -36.60
N GLY A 30 11.86 3.62 -36.52
CA GLY A 30 11.32 3.09 -35.24
C GLY A 30 10.78 1.67 -35.23
N ARG A 31 10.81 0.93 -36.34
CA ARG A 31 10.13 -0.39 -36.46
C ARG A 31 10.82 -1.59 -35.78
N THR A 32 11.87 -1.38 -34.99
CA THR A 32 12.54 -2.47 -34.24
C THR A 32 13.05 -2.03 -32.87
N ALA A 33 12.29 -1.23 -32.13
CA ALA A 33 12.38 -1.32 -30.69
C ALA A 33 11.51 -2.51 -30.28
N THR A 34 12.10 -3.70 -30.21
CA THR A 34 11.54 -4.77 -29.38
C THR A 34 11.40 -4.16 -28.00
N LEU A 35 10.18 -3.78 -27.62
CA LEU A 35 9.85 -3.43 -26.25
C LEU A 35 10.02 -4.74 -25.47
N GLU A 36 11.23 -4.98 -25.00
CA GLU A 36 11.49 -6.02 -24.04
C GLU A 36 10.54 -5.74 -22.86
N PRO A 37 9.64 -6.68 -22.51
CA PRO A 37 8.78 -6.51 -21.35
C PRO A 37 9.66 -6.15 -20.15
N PRO A 38 9.26 -5.21 -19.28
CA PRO A 38 10.05 -4.90 -18.11
C PRO A 38 10.34 -6.21 -17.37
N GLU A 39 11.62 -6.46 -17.04
CA GLU A 39 11.98 -7.64 -16.25
C GLU A 39 11.05 -7.70 -15.02
N PRO A 40 10.50 -8.87 -14.68
CA PRO A 40 9.64 -8.99 -13.52
C PRO A 40 10.41 -8.53 -12.29
N ALA A 41 9.83 -7.63 -11.51
CA ALA A 41 10.43 -7.17 -10.27
C ALA A 41 10.84 -8.38 -9.42
N PRO A 42 12.00 -8.34 -8.73
CA PRO A 42 12.42 -9.43 -7.87
C PRO A 42 11.31 -9.76 -6.87
N PRO A 43 11.12 -11.04 -6.50
CA PRO A 43 10.09 -11.41 -5.55
C PRO A 43 10.30 -10.62 -4.26
N LEU A 44 9.24 -9.93 -3.81
CA LEU A 44 9.28 -9.18 -2.56
C LEU A 44 9.60 -10.13 -1.42
N ASP A 45 10.53 -9.72 -0.55
CA ASP A 45 10.69 -10.38 0.73
C ASP A 45 9.42 -10.21 1.58
N LEU A 46 9.33 -10.96 2.69
CA LEU A 46 8.12 -10.93 3.53
C LEU A 46 7.78 -9.50 3.99
N ILE A 47 8.79 -8.69 4.32
CA ILE A 47 8.60 -7.31 4.76
C ILE A 47 8.10 -6.43 3.61
N GLY A 48 8.66 -6.58 2.41
CA GLY A 48 8.20 -5.91 1.20
C GLY A 48 6.76 -6.27 0.87
N ARG A 49 6.40 -7.55 1.01
CA ARG A 49 5.03 -8.04 0.78
C ARG A 49 4.04 -7.45 1.79
N LEU A 50 4.40 -7.42 3.07
CA LEU A 50 3.59 -6.78 4.12
C LEU A 50 3.36 -5.31 3.76
N ARG A 51 4.43 -4.55 3.50
CA ARG A 51 4.37 -3.10 3.20
C ARG A 51 3.56 -2.78 1.96
N ALA A 52 3.56 -3.66 0.96
CA ALA A 52 2.79 -3.46 -0.27
C ALA A 52 1.27 -3.53 -0.06
N GLN A 53 0.80 -4.11 1.05
CA GLN A 53 -0.62 -4.31 1.35
C GLN A 53 -1.04 -3.63 2.67
N PHE A 54 -0.32 -2.57 3.07
CA PHE A 54 -0.77 -1.71 4.15
C PHE A 54 -1.99 -0.92 3.69
N ALA A 55 -2.98 -0.80 4.57
CA ALA A 55 -4.25 -0.14 4.30
C ALA A 55 -4.48 1.05 5.23
N LEU A 56 -3.77 1.14 6.35
CA LEU A 56 -3.84 2.28 7.25
C LEU A 56 -3.27 3.53 6.58
N GLU A 57 -4.07 4.60 6.60
CA GLU A 57 -3.64 5.90 6.15
C GLU A 57 -2.54 6.45 7.09
N PRO A 58 -1.47 7.07 6.55
CA PRO A 58 -0.50 7.76 7.38
C PRO A 58 -1.16 8.82 8.25
N HIS A 59 -0.95 8.73 9.56
CA HIS A 59 -1.47 9.70 10.52
C HIS A 59 -0.31 10.46 11.18
N HIS A 60 -0.36 11.78 11.13
CA HIS A 60 0.62 12.64 11.76
C HIS A 60 0.16 13.02 13.17
N ASP A 61 0.65 12.26 14.16
CA ASP A 61 0.41 12.52 15.59
C ASP A 61 1.77 12.60 16.32
N PRO A 62 2.01 13.63 17.16
CA PRO A 62 3.23 13.73 17.96
C PRO A 62 3.55 12.49 18.82
N ALA A 63 2.55 11.73 19.26
CA ALA A 63 2.73 10.47 19.96
C ALA A 63 3.33 9.40 19.04
N VAL A 64 2.86 9.29 17.80
CA VAL A 64 3.39 8.36 16.80
C VAL A 64 4.83 8.71 16.45
N GLU A 65 5.13 10.00 16.23
CA GLU A 65 6.49 10.48 15.95
C GLU A 65 7.48 10.16 17.09
N ARG A 66 7.02 10.26 18.34
CA ARG A 66 7.83 9.89 19.51
C ARG A 66 8.15 8.40 19.53
N GLU A 67 7.17 7.54 19.25
CA GLU A 67 7.40 6.08 19.18
C GLU A 67 8.35 5.73 18.02
N LEU A 68 8.15 6.34 16.84
CA LEU A 68 9.04 6.17 15.69
C LEU A 68 10.48 6.56 16.03
N ALA A 69 10.68 7.71 16.68
CA ALA A 69 11.99 8.17 17.14
C ALA A 69 12.60 7.28 18.23
N TRP A 70 11.78 6.60 19.04
CA TRP A 70 12.26 5.59 19.96
C TRP A 70 12.75 4.35 19.19
N TYR A 71 11.95 3.78 18.29
CA TYR A 71 12.34 2.61 17.51
C TYR A 71 13.60 2.85 16.68
N ALA A 72 13.73 4.03 16.05
CA ALA A 72 14.91 4.42 15.28
C ALA A 72 16.20 4.46 16.12
N ARG A 73 16.10 4.79 17.41
CA ARG A 73 17.23 4.82 18.35
C ARG A 73 17.52 3.46 19.00
N HIS A 74 16.65 2.47 18.86
CA HIS A 74 16.78 1.15 19.51
C HIS A 74 16.78 -0.01 18.49
N PRO A 75 17.73 -0.05 17.54
CA PRO A 75 17.77 -1.11 16.52
C PRO A 75 17.96 -2.51 17.13
N GLN A 76 18.65 -2.64 18.26
CA GLN A 76 18.80 -3.92 18.96
C GLN A 76 17.49 -4.44 19.53
N TYR A 77 16.55 -3.55 19.88
CA TYR A 77 15.21 -3.96 20.28
C TYR A 77 14.49 -4.59 19.10
N LEU A 78 14.45 -3.89 17.96
CA LEU A 78 13.81 -4.40 16.74
C LEU A 78 14.43 -5.73 16.29
N GLY A 79 15.76 -5.86 16.37
CA GLY A 79 16.44 -7.13 16.08
C GLY A 79 15.89 -8.29 16.91
N ARG A 80 15.74 -8.12 18.23
CA ARG A 80 15.16 -9.16 19.10
C ARG A 80 13.70 -9.47 18.77
N VAL A 81 12.91 -8.44 18.46
CA VAL A 81 11.50 -8.63 18.09
C VAL A 81 11.40 -9.42 16.79
N PHE A 82 12.15 -9.05 15.76
CA PHE A 82 12.12 -9.75 14.48
C PHE A 82 12.65 -11.18 14.57
N THR A 83 13.70 -11.44 15.38
CA THR A 83 14.14 -12.81 15.65
C THR A 83 13.03 -13.68 16.26
N ARG A 84 12.23 -13.14 17.18
CA ARG A 84 11.06 -13.86 17.72
C ARG A 84 9.95 -14.02 16.68
N ALA A 85 9.78 -13.01 15.83
CA ALA A 85 8.77 -12.99 14.79
C ALA A 85 9.02 -14.02 13.67
N GLU A 86 10.27 -14.45 13.44
CA GLU A 86 10.64 -15.42 12.39
C GLU A 86 9.72 -16.64 12.34
N ARG A 87 9.31 -17.16 13.50
CA ARG A 87 8.44 -18.35 13.59
C ARG A 87 6.98 -18.07 13.22
N TYR A 88 6.50 -16.84 13.39
CA TYR A 88 5.07 -16.54 13.38
C TYR A 88 4.64 -15.61 12.25
N LEU A 89 5.48 -14.63 11.88
CA LEU A 89 5.11 -13.54 10.98
C LEU A 89 4.63 -14.04 9.63
N TYR A 90 5.28 -15.07 9.08
CA TYR A 90 4.87 -15.68 7.81
C TYR A 90 3.46 -16.29 7.88
N HIS A 91 3.17 -17.04 8.95
CA HIS A 91 1.86 -17.69 9.14
C HIS A 91 0.75 -16.67 9.34
N ILE A 92 1.02 -15.64 10.16
CA ILE A 92 0.04 -14.58 10.40
C ILE A 92 -0.24 -13.80 9.11
N ALA A 93 0.81 -13.48 8.35
CA ALA A 93 0.65 -12.77 7.08
C ALA A 93 -0.18 -13.60 6.08
N ALA A 94 0.11 -14.89 5.94
CA ALA A 94 -0.64 -15.78 5.06
C ALA A 94 -2.12 -15.88 5.48
N ASP A 95 -2.40 -16.06 6.78
CA ASP A 95 -3.77 -16.13 7.30
C ASP A 95 -4.56 -14.83 7.08
N LEU A 96 -3.89 -13.67 7.18
CA LEU A 96 -4.51 -12.37 6.93
C LEU A 96 -4.76 -12.15 5.43
N GLU A 97 -3.80 -12.51 4.57
CA GLU A 97 -3.93 -12.49 3.11
C GLU A 97 -5.12 -13.35 2.66
N ASP A 98 -5.21 -14.58 3.14
CA ASP A 98 -6.30 -15.53 2.82
C ASP A 98 -7.68 -15.00 3.24
N ARG A 99 -7.72 -14.14 4.26
CA ARG A 99 -8.95 -13.52 4.78
C ARG A 99 -9.22 -12.13 4.19
N GLY A 100 -8.36 -11.62 3.31
CA GLY A 100 -8.45 -10.26 2.77
C GLY A 100 -8.37 -9.19 3.86
N MET A 101 -7.62 -9.45 4.94
CA MET A 101 -7.42 -8.52 6.04
C MET A 101 -6.13 -7.69 5.83
N PRO A 102 -6.05 -6.45 6.35
CA PRO A 102 -4.86 -5.64 6.22
C PRO A 102 -3.62 -6.32 6.84
N LEU A 103 -2.52 -6.36 6.08
CA LEU A 103 -1.31 -7.07 6.49
C LEU A 103 -0.56 -6.41 7.65
N GLU A 104 -0.76 -5.11 7.86
CA GLU A 104 -0.20 -4.41 9.02
C GLU A 104 -0.69 -4.97 10.37
N LEU A 105 -1.83 -5.68 10.41
CA LEU A 105 -2.27 -6.38 11.61
C LEU A 105 -1.29 -7.49 12.05
N ALA A 106 -0.49 -8.02 11.11
CA ALA A 106 0.57 -8.97 11.43
C ALA A 106 1.66 -8.36 12.33
N LEU A 107 1.75 -7.03 12.40
CA LEU A 107 2.74 -6.31 13.20
C LEU A 107 2.23 -5.90 14.59
N LEU A 108 0.94 -6.09 14.89
CA LEU A 108 0.39 -5.81 16.23
C LEU A 108 1.17 -6.48 17.37
N PRO A 109 1.65 -7.74 17.26
CA PRO A 109 2.43 -8.36 18.32
C PRO A 109 3.72 -7.63 18.69
N VAL A 110 4.24 -6.72 17.85
CA VAL A 110 5.39 -5.87 18.18
C VAL A 110 5.08 -4.99 19.38
N VAL A 111 3.90 -4.37 19.40
CA VAL A 111 3.48 -3.44 20.46
C VAL A 111 2.84 -4.15 21.65
N GLU A 112 2.27 -5.35 21.45
CA GLU A 112 1.60 -6.10 22.52
C GLU A 112 2.56 -6.94 23.37
N SER A 113 3.43 -7.72 22.74
CA SER A 113 4.28 -8.68 23.46
C SER A 113 5.71 -8.77 22.96
N ALA A 114 6.11 -7.94 22.00
CA ALA A 114 7.40 -8.06 21.30
C ALA A 114 7.60 -9.47 20.70
N PHE A 115 6.54 -10.01 20.09
CA PHE A 115 6.45 -11.35 19.53
C PHE A 115 6.69 -12.52 20.52
N ASP A 116 6.50 -12.30 21.82
CA ASP A 116 6.62 -13.34 22.83
C ASP A 116 5.29 -14.13 23.01
N PRO A 117 5.25 -15.43 22.67
CA PRO A 117 4.05 -16.26 22.81
C PRO A 117 3.74 -16.62 24.28
N PHE A 118 4.68 -16.42 25.20
CA PHE A 118 4.54 -16.73 26.63
C PHE A 118 4.43 -15.47 27.48
N ALA A 119 4.21 -14.30 26.87
CA ALA A 119 4.01 -13.05 27.61
C ALA A 119 2.75 -13.10 28.48
N TYR A 120 2.88 -12.69 29.73
CA TYR A 120 1.78 -12.52 30.67
C TYR A 120 1.86 -11.16 31.33
N SER A 121 0.76 -10.41 31.33
CA SER A 121 0.65 -9.16 32.08
C SER A 121 0.05 -9.38 33.46
N HIS A 122 0.26 -8.39 34.34
CA HIS A 122 -0.39 -8.30 35.64
C HIS A 122 -1.93 -8.32 35.54
N GLY A 123 -2.49 -7.85 34.42
CA GLY A 123 -3.92 -7.84 34.12
C GLY A 123 -4.48 -9.15 33.57
N ARG A 124 -3.70 -10.25 33.57
CA ARG A 124 -4.04 -11.56 33.01
C ARG A 124 -4.22 -11.58 31.47
N ALA A 125 -3.74 -10.55 30.78
CA ALA A 125 -3.57 -10.65 29.33
C ALA A 125 -2.43 -11.63 29.03
N ALA A 126 -2.61 -12.47 28.00
CA ALA A 126 -1.71 -13.58 27.73
C ALA A 126 -1.38 -13.72 26.24
N GLY A 127 -0.18 -14.22 25.99
CA GLY A 127 0.31 -14.65 24.69
C GLY A 127 0.64 -13.50 23.74
N LEU A 128 0.72 -13.87 22.47
CA LEU A 128 1.27 -13.04 21.40
C LEU A 128 0.48 -11.75 21.14
N TRP A 129 -0.85 -11.76 21.36
CA TRP A 129 -1.74 -10.59 21.22
C TRP A 129 -2.19 -9.99 22.55
N GLN A 130 -1.68 -10.46 23.69
CA GLN A 130 -2.13 -10.00 25.02
C GLN A 130 -3.67 -10.00 25.15
N ILE A 131 -4.31 -11.09 24.72
CA ILE A 131 -5.77 -11.23 24.85
C ILE A 131 -6.10 -11.66 26.28
N ILE A 132 -7.15 -11.07 26.87
CA ILE A 132 -7.70 -11.52 28.15
C ILE A 132 -8.68 -12.66 27.86
N PRO A 133 -8.50 -13.87 28.43
CA PRO A 133 -9.36 -15.02 28.13
C PRO A 133 -10.86 -14.80 28.42
N GLY A 134 -11.18 -13.88 29.33
CA GLY A 134 -12.55 -13.49 29.66
C GLY A 134 -13.25 -12.68 28.56
N THR A 135 -12.50 -11.91 27.76
CA THR A 135 -13.05 -11.04 26.71
C THR A 135 -12.83 -11.58 25.30
N GLY A 136 -11.80 -12.40 25.07
CA GLY A 136 -11.43 -12.89 23.73
C GLY A 136 -12.28 -14.03 23.14
N ARG A 137 -13.38 -14.44 23.79
CA ARG A 137 -14.27 -15.52 23.31
C ARG A 137 -15.51 -15.03 22.55
N ARG A 138 -15.69 -13.71 22.43
CA ARG A 138 -16.90 -13.10 21.88
C ARG A 138 -16.71 -12.66 20.44
#